data_AF-A0A7S2B8X1-F1
#
_entry.id   AF-A0A7S2B8X1-F1
#
_cell.length_a   1.000
_cell.length_b   1.000
_cell.length_c   1.000
_cell.angle_alpha   90.00
_cell.angle_beta   90.00
_cell.angle_gamma   90.00
#
_symmetry.space_group_name_H-M   'P 1'
#
loop_
_entity.id
_entity.type
_entity.pdbx_description
1 polymer ?
#
loop_
_entity_poly.entity_id
_entity_poly.type
_entity_poly.pdbx_seq_one_letter_code
_entity_poly.pdbx_strand_id
1 'polypeptide(L)'
;SGDPFGAMRRLLGTSESTFSALEAEVIKDAEARGEELSEAEVSVAVVEKVKADGSLRETMFERLAQEVPEFTRAFLTERDFIMAEAIRREGAAGAHHVIAVVGAAHVPGIAEKLRGGAK
;
A
#
# COMPACT_ATOMS: atom_id res chain seq x y z
N SER A 1 25.33 7.21 5.43
CA SER A 1 25.24 6.35 4.24
C SER A 1 24.25 5.26 4.56
N GLY A 2 23.17 5.12 3.78
CA GLY A 2 22.21 4.03 3.99
C GLY A 2 22.82 2.70 3.55
N ASP A 3 22.46 1.60 4.21
CA ASP A 3 22.70 0.24 3.74
C ASP A 3 21.52 -0.18 2.86
N PRO A 4 21.61 -0.02 1.52
CA PRO A 4 20.49 -0.28 0.63
C PRO A 4 20.17 -1.77 0.56
N PHE A 5 21.16 -2.64 0.75
CA PHE A 5 20.96 -4.09 0.73
C PHE A 5 20.27 -4.57 2.00
N GLY A 6 20.61 -4.00 3.17
CA GLY A 6 19.92 -4.26 4.42
C GLY A 6 18.47 -3.77 4.43
N ALA A 7 18.17 -2.64 3.77
CA ALA A 7 16.80 -2.18 3.57
C ALA A 7 15.99 -3.13 2.67
N MET A 8 16.57 -3.60 1.57
CA MET A 8 15.93 -4.54 0.65
C MET A 8 15.64 -5.89 1.30
N ARG A 9 16.57 -6.40 2.12
CA ARG A 9 16.37 -7.66 2.87
C ARG A 9 15.22 -7.54 3.88
N ARG A 10 15.14 -6.43 4.61
CA ARG A 10 14.02 -6.17 5.52
C ARG A 10 12.70 -6.06 4.77
N LEU A 11 12.68 -5.39 3.62
CA LEU A 11 11.50 -5.29 2.77
C LEU A 11 11.00 -6.67 2.31
N LEU A 12 11.90 -7.54 1.87
CA LEU A 12 11.54 -8.92 1.50
C LEU A 12 11.06 -9.74 2.72
N GLY A 13 11.64 -9.51 3.91
CA GLY A 13 11.25 -10.20 5.14
C GLY A 13 9.89 -9.77 5.72
N THR A 14 9.50 -8.50 5.57
CA THR A 14 8.21 -7.98 6.07
C THR A 14 6.99 -8.69 5.49
N SER A 15 7.11 -9.23 4.27
CA SER A 15 6.01 -9.83 3.52
C SER A 15 5.99 -11.35 3.60
N GLU A 16 7.12 -12.02 3.80
CA GLU A 16 7.25 -13.48 3.64
C GLU A 16 6.26 -14.30 4.50
N SER A 17 6.19 -14.02 5.80
CA SER A 17 5.30 -14.76 6.72
C SER A 17 3.81 -14.52 6.44
N THR A 18 3.44 -13.30 6.06
CA THR A 18 2.05 -12.95 5.80
C THR A 18 1.59 -13.48 4.45
N PHE A 19 2.45 -13.43 3.42
CA PHE A 19 2.14 -13.97 2.10
C PHE A 19 2.03 -15.50 2.13
N SER A 20 2.91 -16.20 2.84
CA SER A 20 2.82 -17.66 2.98
C SER A 20 1.50 -18.09 3.65
N ALA A 21 1.04 -17.37 4.67
CA ALA A 21 -0.26 -17.64 5.29
C ALA A 21 -1.43 -17.40 4.33
N LEU A 22 -1.37 -16.33 3.52
CA LEU A 22 -2.39 -16.02 2.52
C LEU A 22 -2.40 -17.02 1.37
N GLU A 23 -1.24 -17.49 0.92
CA GLU A 23 -1.11 -18.54 -0.10
C GLU A 23 -1.78 -19.83 0.37
N ALA A 24 -1.51 -20.26 1.60
CA ALA A 24 -2.14 -21.45 2.18
C ALA A 24 -3.67 -21.29 2.28
N GLU A 25 -4.15 -20.09 2.64
CA GLU A 25 -5.57 -19.80 2.69
C GLU A 25 -6.22 -19.81 1.29
N VAL A 26 -5.57 -19.21 0.29
CA VAL A 26 -6.04 -19.20 -1.11
C VAL A 26 -6.11 -20.60 -1.69
N ILE A 27 -5.09 -21.44 -1.46
CA ILE A 27 -5.07 -22.83 -1.91
C ILE A 27 -6.23 -23.60 -1.27
N LYS A 28 -6.40 -23.47 0.06
CA LYS A 28 -7.51 -24.12 0.77
C LYS A 28 -8.89 -23.68 0.27
N ASP A 29 -9.06 -22.39 0.00
CA ASP A 29 -10.31 -21.84 -0.53
C ASP A 29 -10.59 -22.33 -1.97
N ALA A 30 -9.55 -22.55 -2.77
CA ALA A 30 -9.67 -23.11 -4.12
C ALA A 30 -10.01 -24.61 -4.08
N GLU A 31 -9.31 -25.38 -3.24
CA GLU A 31 -9.60 -26.81 -3.01
C GLU A 31 -11.04 -27.04 -2.54
N ALA A 32 -11.54 -26.18 -1.64
CA ALA A 32 -12.93 -26.24 -1.17
C ALA A 32 -13.96 -25.99 -2.30
N ARG A 33 -13.55 -25.31 -3.37
CA ARG A 33 -14.34 -25.08 -4.59
C ARG A 33 -14.10 -26.15 -5.66
N GLY A 34 -13.19 -27.11 -5.42
CA GLY A 34 -12.80 -28.13 -6.40
C GLY A 34 -11.93 -27.56 -7.54
N GLU A 35 -11.27 -26.42 -7.31
CA GLU A 35 -10.37 -25.77 -8.25
C GLU A 35 -8.92 -26.15 -7.94
N GLU A 36 -8.13 -26.51 -8.95
CA GLU A 36 -6.68 -26.66 -8.84
C GLU A 36 -6.03 -25.46 -9.52
N LEU A 37 -5.32 -24.64 -8.74
CA LEU A 37 -4.66 -23.43 -9.23
C LEU A 37 -3.18 -23.69 -9.46
N SER A 38 -2.64 -23.17 -10.57
CA SER A 38 -1.20 -23.07 -10.75
C SER A 38 -0.57 -22.06 -9.78
N GLU A 39 0.74 -22.15 -9.58
CA GLU A 39 1.49 -21.21 -8.74
C GLU A 39 1.28 -19.73 -9.15
N ALA A 40 1.20 -19.47 -10.45
CA ALA A 40 0.93 -18.14 -10.98
C ALA A 40 -0.48 -17.64 -10.61
N GLU A 41 -1.48 -18.52 -10.68
CA GLU A 41 -2.86 -18.20 -10.31
C GLU A 41 -3.02 -17.99 -8.80
N VAL A 42 -2.33 -18.78 -7.98
CA VAL A 42 -2.25 -18.57 -6.52
C VAL A 42 -1.66 -17.19 -6.22
N SER A 43 -0.53 -16.83 -6.85
CA SER A 43 0.12 -15.53 -6.65
C SER A 43 -0.82 -14.36 -6.98
N VAL A 44 -1.53 -14.44 -8.12
CA VAL A 44 -2.51 -13.42 -8.51
C VAL A 44 -3.67 -13.36 -7.51
N ALA A 45 -4.23 -14.50 -7.11
CA ALA A 45 -5.33 -14.54 -6.15
C ALA A 45 -4.95 -13.98 -4.77
N VAL A 46 -3.72 -14.23 -4.31
CA VAL A 46 -3.18 -13.63 -3.08
C VAL A 46 -3.09 -12.12 -3.22
N VAL A 47 -2.56 -11.62 -4.34
CA VAL A 47 -2.49 -10.17 -4.61
C VAL A 47 -3.88 -9.54 -4.62
N GLU A 48 -4.87 -10.16 -5.25
CA GLU A 48 -6.25 -9.67 -5.26
C GLU A 48 -6.88 -9.68 -3.86
N LYS A 49 -6.61 -10.71 -3.05
CA LYS A 49 -7.04 -10.77 -1.65
C LYS A 49 -6.48 -9.63 -0.82
N VAL A 50 -5.18 -9.33 -0.95
CA VAL A 50 -4.53 -8.18 -0.30
C VAL A 50 -5.12 -6.84 -0.76
N LYS A 51 -5.46 -6.71 -2.05
CA LYS A 51 -6.11 -5.50 -2.57
C LYS A 51 -7.51 -5.29 -1.99
N ALA A 52 -8.27 -6.38 -1.84
CA ALA A 52 -9.65 -6.35 -1.35
C ALA A 52 -9.73 -6.14 0.17
N ASP A 53 -8.82 -6.72 0.95
CA ASP A 53 -8.82 -6.63 2.40
C ASP A 53 -8.13 -5.34 2.88
N GLY A 54 -8.94 -4.36 3.29
CA GLY A 54 -8.44 -3.10 3.82
C GLY A 54 -7.64 -3.25 5.12
N SER A 55 -8.03 -4.18 6.01
CA SER A 55 -7.40 -4.39 7.31
C SER A 55 -6.02 -5.03 7.21
N LEU A 56 -5.91 -6.03 6.33
CA LEU A 56 -4.66 -6.67 5.98
C LEU A 56 -3.69 -5.67 5.34
N ARG A 57 -4.21 -4.83 4.43
CA ARG A 57 -3.43 -3.79 3.78
C ARG A 57 -2.90 -2.76 4.78
N GLU A 58 -3.73 -2.28 5.70
CA GLU A 58 -3.32 -1.35 6.76
C GLU A 58 -2.22 -1.96 7.63
N THR A 59 -2.41 -3.20 8.09
CA THR A 59 -1.42 -3.93 8.91
C THR A 59 -0.08 -4.09 8.18
N MET A 60 -0.11 -4.40 6.87
CA MET A 60 1.10 -4.50 6.05
C MET A 60 1.82 -3.15 5.92
N PHE A 61 1.08 -2.06 5.72
CA PHE A 61 1.67 -0.72 5.64
C PHE A 61 2.26 -0.26 6.98
N GLU A 62 1.63 -0.58 8.10
CA GLU A 62 2.18 -0.32 9.42
C GLU A 62 3.50 -1.06 9.65
N ARG A 63 3.55 -2.35 9.28
CA ARG A 63 4.80 -3.13 9.35
C ARG A 63 5.89 -2.54 8.46
N LEU A 64 5.55 -2.14 7.23
CA LEU A 64 6.49 -1.47 6.33
C LEU A 64 7.02 -0.16 6.93
N ALA A 65 6.17 0.62 7.60
CA ALA A 65 6.58 1.85 8.27
C ALA A 65 7.54 1.59 9.44
N GLN A 66 7.36 0.47 10.17
CA GLN A 66 8.20 0.09 11.30
C GLN A 66 9.53 -0.54 10.86
N GLU A 67 9.51 -1.47 9.92
CA GLU A 67 10.68 -2.27 9.55
C GLU A 67 11.53 -1.61 8.45
N VAL A 68 10.91 -0.84 7.56
CA VAL A 68 11.57 -0.14 6.44
C VAL A 68 11.07 1.31 6.29
N PRO A 69 11.27 2.17 7.30
CA PRO A 69 10.78 3.55 7.29
C PRO A 69 11.29 4.38 6.11
N GLU A 70 12.50 4.12 5.63
CA GLU A 70 13.07 4.78 4.46
C GLU A 70 12.27 4.54 3.17
N PHE A 71 11.70 3.34 3.01
CA PHE A 71 10.86 2.98 1.87
C PHE A 71 9.50 3.65 1.99
N THR A 72 8.86 3.51 3.14
CA THR A 72 7.56 4.11 3.45
C THR A 72 7.59 5.62 3.24
N ARG A 73 8.66 6.29 3.68
CA ARG A 73 8.83 7.74 3.50
C ARG A 73 8.88 8.13 2.03
N ALA A 74 9.71 7.46 1.23
CA ALA A 74 9.95 7.80 -0.17
C ALA A 74 8.72 7.52 -1.05
N PHE A 75 8.05 6.38 -0.85
CA PHE A 75 7.00 5.92 -1.76
C PHE A 75 5.58 6.25 -1.32
N LEU A 76 5.35 6.46 -0.02
CA LEU A 76 4.05 6.83 0.52
C LEU A 76 4.04 8.28 0.99
N THR A 77 4.79 8.61 2.04
CA THR A 77 4.66 9.90 2.73
C THR A 77 4.99 11.10 1.83
N GLU A 78 6.11 11.04 1.12
CA GLU A 78 6.56 12.11 0.20
C GLU A 78 5.61 12.24 -0.99
N ARG A 79 5.18 11.11 -1.54
CA ARG A 79 4.22 11.10 -2.66
C ARG A 79 2.89 11.73 -2.25
N ASP A 80 2.37 11.38 -1.08
CA ASP A 80 1.15 11.97 -0.51
C ASP A 80 1.28 13.48 -0.32
N PHE A 81 2.46 13.96 0.08
CA PHE A 81 2.73 15.39 0.21
C PHE A 81 2.65 16.10 -1.14
N ILE A 82 3.33 15.55 -2.16
CA ILE A 82 3.32 16.13 -3.51
C ILE A 82 1.90 16.13 -4.08
N MET A 83 1.13 15.06 -3.89
CA MET A 83 -0.25 14.96 -4.36
C MET A 83 -1.18 15.95 -3.65
N ALA A 84 -1.07 16.08 -2.32
CA ALA A 84 -1.84 17.07 -1.57
C ALA A 84 -1.49 18.50 -2.01
N GLU A 85 -0.22 18.79 -2.25
CA GLU A 85 0.22 20.10 -2.71
C GLU A 85 -0.25 20.41 -4.13
N ALA A 86 -0.29 19.43 -5.03
CA ALA A 86 -0.88 19.58 -6.35
C ALA A 86 -2.37 19.97 -6.25
N ILE A 87 -3.14 19.29 -5.40
CA ILE A 87 -4.56 19.61 -5.17
C ILE A 87 -4.72 21.05 -4.63
N ARG A 88 -3.85 21.49 -3.71
CA ARG A 88 -3.89 22.87 -3.19
C ARG A 88 -3.62 23.90 -4.28
N ARG A 89 -2.68 23.64 -5.19
CA ARG A 89 -2.35 24.55 -6.30
C ARG A 89 -3.54 24.72 -7.25
N GLU A 90 -4.25 23.65 -7.55
CA GLU A 90 -5.49 23.75 -8.34
C GLU A 90 -6.53 24.63 -7.62
N GLY A 91 -6.70 24.45 -6.31
CA GLY A 91 -7.56 25.30 -5.49
C GLY A 91 -7.14 26.77 -5.51
N ALA A 92 -5.84 27.05 -5.38
CA ALA A 92 -5.29 28.40 -5.45
C ALA A 92 -5.43 29.04 -6.85
N ALA A 93 -5.48 28.23 -7.91
CA ALA A 93 -5.77 28.65 -9.27
C ALA A 93 -7.28 28.89 -9.53
N GLY A 94 -8.14 28.65 -8.53
CA GLY A 94 -9.58 28.91 -8.61
C GLY A 94 -10.44 27.67 -8.85
N ALA A 95 -9.87 26.46 -8.84
CA ALA A 95 -10.65 25.24 -8.94
C ALA A 95 -11.43 24.98 -7.64
N HIS A 96 -12.77 24.94 -7.72
CA HIS A 96 -13.62 24.62 -6.57
C HIS A 96 -13.86 23.11 -6.39
N HIS A 97 -13.71 22.34 -7.47
CA HIS A 97 -13.89 20.89 -7.48
C HIS A 97 -12.73 20.23 -8.23
N VAL A 98 -11.97 19.40 -7.52
CA VAL A 98 -10.82 18.66 -8.07
C VAL A 98 -11.16 17.16 -8.02
N ILE A 99 -11.10 16.50 -9.18
CA ILE A 99 -11.25 15.05 -9.28
C ILE A 99 -9.84 14.46 -9.44
N ALA A 100 -9.44 13.60 -8.52
CA ALA A 100 -8.14 12.92 -8.54
C ALA A 100 -8.34 11.41 -8.55
N VAL A 101 -7.56 10.71 -9.39
CA VAL A 101 -7.46 9.25 -9.38
C VAL A 101 -6.18 8.88 -8.65
N VAL A 102 -6.32 8.29 -7.47
CA VAL A 102 -5.21 7.91 -6.60
C VAL A 102 -5.35 6.47 -6.14
N GLY A 103 -4.23 5.83 -5.82
CA GLY A 103 -4.26 4.52 -5.16
C GLY A 103 -4.92 4.63 -3.78
N ALA A 104 -5.74 3.64 -3.42
CA ALA A 104 -6.49 3.64 -2.16
C ALA A 104 -5.60 3.84 -0.92
N ALA A 105 -4.38 3.31 -0.95
CA ALA A 105 -3.38 3.45 0.12
C ALA A 105 -2.97 4.91 0.41
N HIS A 106 -3.08 5.81 -0.57
CA HIS A 106 -2.67 7.21 -0.45
C HIS A 106 -3.77 8.10 0.12
N VAL A 107 -5.04 7.66 0.09
CA VAL A 107 -6.19 8.47 0.49
C VAL A 107 -6.05 9.01 1.93
N PRO A 108 -5.67 8.21 2.94
CA PRO A 108 -5.54 8.70 4.31
C PRO A 108 -4.47 9.79 4.44
N GLY A 109 -3.27 9.55 3.86
CA GLY A 109 -2.14 10.47 3.97
C GLY A 109 -2.29 11.76 3.15
N ILE A 110 -3.02 11.72 2.02
CA ILE A 110 -3.42 12.93 1.30
C ILE A 110 -4.45 13.70 2.12
N ALA A 111 -5.48 13.03 2.64
CA ALA A 111 -6.55 13.67 3.39
C ALA A 111 -6.05 14.34 4.68
N GLU A 112 -5.13 13.71 5.40
CA GLU A 112 -4.45 14.29 6.56
C GLU A 112 -3.73 15.59 6.20
N LYS A 113 -2.92 15.56 5.14
CA LYS A 113 -2.17 16.73 4.68
C LYS A 113 -3.09 17.86 4.23
N LEU A 114 -4.17 17.56 3.51
CA LEU A 114 -5.15 18.57 3.11
C LEU A 114 -5.84 19.22 4.32
N ARG A 115 -6.18 18.45 5.37
CA ARG A 115 -6.76 18.99 6.62
C ARG A 115 -5.78 19.87 7.40
N GLY A 116 -4.48 19.53 7.39
CA GLY A 116 -3.44 20.29 8.08
C GLY A 116 -3.07 21.64 7.45
N GLY A 117 -3.68 22.02 6.33
CA GLY A 117 -3.33 23.18 5.51
C GLY A 117 -4.04 24.51 5.84
N ALA A 118 -4.36 24.77 7.10
CA ALA A 118 -4.76 26.11 7.57
C ALA A 118 -3.92 26.50 8.79
N LYS A 119 -2.70 26.96 8.53
CA LYS A 119 -1.92 27.82 9.44
C LYS A 119 -1.24 28.90 8.63
#